data_AF-M0NCI7-F1
#
_entry.id   AF-M0NCI7-F1
#
_cell.length_a   1.000
_cell.length_b   1.000
_cell.length_c   1.000
_cell.angle_alpha   90.00
_cell.angle_beta   90.00
_cell.angle_gamma   90.00
#
_symmetry.space_group_name_H-M   'P 1'
#
loop_
_entity.id
_entity.type
_entity.pdbx_description
1 polymer ?
#
loop_
_entity_poly.entity_id
_entity_poly.type
_entity_poly.pdbx_seq_one_letter_code
_entity_poly.pdbx_strand_id
1 'polypeptide(L)'
;MVEYSRLVAEEITTTLDRAGFESLSPDSFHIDVTDSFQRKLGECRPVRQPDGESGTDQYQIRIARRLFDDTCDSQWRDTVRHEVAHAHVLSTLGQDVQPHGSEWKEAARRAGANPTARYEASDDLLDADYVLACPDGCFERGYLQRTKRIKYPWKYACNECETRLVSYDAGDCPFDLEPGTCYVATLPWETSDDRETPDTSQTAPYLLACPNGCTEWPYQRRTKRIKNPWQYTCPECDTTLVSCDGRDTPTRFDPGSCNVESIPWSEPRIIHACPDGCFSLGYAQHCEETRHPNRYRCGDCNTRTVSYPAGQQPSDLAPGTNYTD
;
A
#
# COMPACT_ATOMS: atom_id res chain seq x y z
N MET A 1 28.00 2.47 -22.57
CA MET A 1 28.12 3.24 -21.31
C MET A 1 28.38 4.72 -21.59
N VAL A 2 29.40 5.09 -22.37
CA VAL A 2 29.75 6.52 -22.65
C VAL A 2 28.63 7.29 -23.38
N GLU A 3 27.81 6.62 -24.18
CA GLU A 3 26.77 7.27 -24.99
C GLU A 3 25.57 7.78 -24.16
N TYR A 4 25.07 6.99 -23.20
CA TYR A 4 23.93 7.39 -22.37
C TYR A 4 24.27 8.53 -21.42
N SER A 5 25.46 8.54 -20.81
CA SER A 5 25.90 9.64 -19.97
C SER A 5 25.98 10.96 -20.73
N ARG A 6 26.35 10.93 -22.02
CA ARG A 6 26.32 12.13 -22.89
C ARG A 6 24.89 12.61 -23.15
N LEU A 7 23.95 11.70 -23.42
CA LEU A 7 22.53 12.04 -23.60
C LEU A 7 21.94 12.68 -22.33
N VAL A 8 22.26 12.14 -21.16
CA VAL A 8 21.85 12.72 -19.87
C VAL A 8 22.48 14.10 -19.68
N ALA A 9 23.76 14.29 -20.00
CA ALA A 9 24.43 15.59 -19.90
C ALA A 9 23.77 16.65 -20.79
N GLU A 10 23.46 16.30 -22.04
CA GLU A 10 22.77 17.19 -22.98
C GLU A 10 21.37 17.58 -22.49
N GLU A 11 20.62 16.62 -21.94
CA GLU A 11 19.31 16.90 -21.36
C GLU A 11 19.41 17.76 -20.10
N ILE A 12 20.42 17.57 -19.25
CA ILE A 12 20.69 18.43 -18.09
C ILE A 12 20.94 19.87 -18.54
N THR A 13 21.87 20.10 -19.49
CA THR A 13 22.15 21.45 -20.01
C THR A 13 20.89 22.09 -20.57
N THR A 14 20.16 21.36 -21.42
CA THR A 14 18.90 21.84 -22.00
C THR A 14 17.86 22.18 -20.92
N THR A 15 17.81 21.40 -19.85
CA THR A 15 16.88 21.61 -18.73
C THR A 15 17.25 22.85 -17.92
N LEU A 16 18.53 23.04 -17.60
CA LEU A 16 19.02 24.21 -16.87
C LEU A 16 18.71 25.50 -17.63
N ASP A 17 18.98 25.51 -18.95
CA ASP A 17 18.70 26.64 -19.83
C ASP A 17 17.20 26.92 -19.93
N ARG A 18 16.39 25.87 -20.14
CA ARG A 18 14.92 25.99 -20.22
C ARG A 18 14.33 26.55 -18.92
N ALA A 19 14.78 26.04 -17.78
CA ALA A 19 14.21 26.37 -16.50
C ALA A 19 14.72 27.70 -15.92
N GLY A 20 15.85 28.21 -16.42
CA GLY A 20 16.54 29.36 -15.86
C GLY A 20 17.11 29.07 -14.47
N PHE A 21 17.72 27.90 -14.29
CA PHE A 21 18.33 27.48 -13.02
C PHE A 21 19.78 27.98 -12.90
N GLU A 22 19.96 29.30 -12.85
CA GLU A 22 21.28 29.97 -12.85
C GLU A 22 22.19 29.60 -11.66
N SER A 23 21.62 29.06 -10.58
CA SER A 23 22.39 28.60 -9.41
C SER A 23 23.15 27.29 -9.66
N LEU A 24 22.90 26.61 -10.78
CA LEU A 24 23.49 25.32 -11.12
C LEU A 24 24.24 25.41 -12.45
N SER A 25 25.44 24.82 -12.48
CA SER A 25 26.21 24.61 -13.71
C SER A 25 26.05 23.15 -14.18
N PRO A 26 26.08 22.85 -15.50
CA PRO A 26 26.23 21.48 -15.98
C PRO A 26 27.41 20.74 -15.34
N ASP A 27 28.50 21.44 -15.04
CA ASP A 27 29.70 20.87 -14.42
C ASP A 27 29.52 20.52 -12.93
N SER A 28 28.44 20.97 -12.30
CA SER A 28 28.08 20.60 -10.93
C SER A 28 27.50 19.19 -10.84
N PHE A 29 27.22 18.53 -11.98
CA PHE A 29 26.55 17.22 -12.02
C PHE A 29 27.52 16.07 -12.33
N HIS A 30 27.57 15.10 -11.43
CA HIS A 30 28.14 13.80 -11.69
C HIS A 30 27.06 12.82 -12.17
N ILE A 31 27.21 12.29 -13.37
CA ILE A 31 26.21 11.43 -14.03
C ILE A 31 26.62 9.96 -13.90
N ASP A 32 25.73 9.15 -13.34
CA ASP A 32 25.88 7.69 -13.25
C ASP A 32 24.67 7.00 -13.91
N VAL A 33 24.88 6.33 -15.04
CA VAL A 33 23.85 5.48 -15.66
C VAL A 33 24.08 4.06 -15.19
N THR A 34 23.14 3.53 -14.40
CA THR A 34 23.37 2.34 -13.59
C THR A 34 22.36 1.23 -13.86
N ASP A 35 22.86 -0.01 -13.86
CA ASP A 35 22.06 -1.24 -13.85
C ASP A 35 21.70 -1.66 -12.41
N SER A 36 22.29 -1.01 -11.39
CA SER A 36 22.02 -1.31 -9.98
C SER A 36 20.62 -0.91 -9.53
N PHE A 37 19.95 -0.05 -10.30
CA PHE A 37 18.59 0.37 -10.06
C PHE A 37 17.61 -0.71 -10.48
N GLN A 38 17.28 -1.58 -9.53
CA GLN A 38 16.23 -2.57 -9.71
C GLN A 38 14.84 -1.95 -9.72
N ARG A 39 14.64 -0.83 -9.01
CA ARG A 39 13.31 -0.25 -8.73
C ARG A 39 13.22 1.25 -9.02
N LYS A 40 14.24 2.03 -8.65
CA LYS A 40 14.32 3.46 -8.98
C LYS A 40 14.55 3.68 -10.47
N LEU A 41 14.17 4.85 -10.96
CA LEU A 41 14.44 5.29 -12.33
C LEU A 41 15.42 6.45 -12.36
N GLY A 42 15.30 7.36 -11.40
CA GLY A 42 16.22 8.46 -11.16
C GLY A 42 16.53 8.60 -9.67
N GLU A 43 17.64 9.25 -9.37
CA GLU A 43 17.97 9.71 -8.03
C GLU A 43 18.96 10.88 -8.09
N CYS A 44 18.64 11.97 -7.42
CA CYS A 44 19.55 13.08 -7.15
C CYS A 44 20.08 13.02 -5.71
N ARG A 45 21.40 13.17 -5.53
CA ARG A 45 22.05 13.27 -4.21
C ARG A 45 23.08 14.39 -4.18
N PRO A 46 23.16 15.18 -3.11
CA PRO A 46 24.28 16.11 -2.92
C PRO A 46 25.57 15.33 -2.63
N VAL A 47 26.65 15.69 -3.32
CA VAL A 47 27.99 15.15 -3.10
C VAL A 47 28.72 16.09 -2.16
N ARG A 48 28.91 15.66 -0.90
CA ARG A 48 29.74 16.41 0.04
C ARG A 48 31.21 16.20 -0.32
N GLN A 49 31.92 17.28 -0.64
CA GLN A 49 33.37 17.24 -0.66
C GLN A 49 33.91 17.13 0.78
N PRO A 50 34.96 16.33 1.02
CA PRO A 50 35.66 16.35 2.29
C PRO A 50 36.28 17.75 2.52
N ASP A 51 36.06 18.28 3.73
CA ASP A 51 36.40 19.61 4.25
C ASP A 51 37.54 20.35 3.52
N GLY A 52 37.26 21.55 2.99
CA GLY A 52 38.31 22.55 2.81
C GLY A 52 38.11 23.61 1.72
N GLU A 53 37.24 23.40 0.74
CA GLU A 53 37.02 24.39 -0.32
C GLU A 53 35.55 24.79 -0.34
N SER A 54 35.26 26.09 -0.29
CA SER A 54 33.96 26.67 -0.65
C SER A 54 33.74 26.44 -2.14
N GLY A 55 33.51 25.19 -2.49
CA GLY A 55 33.18 24.71 -3.82
C GLY A 55 31.67 24.72 -4.00
N THR A 56 31.24 25.07 -5.20
CA THR A 56 29.87 24.94 -5.69
C THR A 56 29.25 23.61 -5.29
N ASP A 57 27.99 23.62 -4.84
CA ASP A 57 27.27 22.41 -4.50
C ASP A 57 27.31 21.43 -5.69
N GLN A 58 27.87 20.24 -5.45
CA GLN A 58 27.92 19.17 -6.44
C GLN A 58 26.79 18.19 -6.20
N TYR A 59 26.22 17.68 -7.29
CA TYR A 59 25.10 16.76 -7.28
C TYR A 59 25.43 15.54 -8.10
N GLN A 60 25.07 14.36 -7.61
CA GLN A 60 25.08 13.13 -8.37
C GLN A 60 23.67 12.85 -8.85
N ILE A 61 23.49 12.77 -10.18
CA ILE A 61 22.28 12.25 -10.80
C ILE A 61 22.56 10.84 -11.27
N ARG A 62 21.77 9.90 -10.77
CA ARG A 62 21.84 8.48 -11.11
C ARG A 62 20.59 8.12 -11.89
N ILE A 63 20.73 7.47 -13.05
CA ILE A 63 19.62 7.11 -13.93
C ILE A 63 19.65 5.61 -14.22
N ALA A 64 18.50 4.95 -14.18
CA ALA A 64 18.38 3.54 -14.49
C ALA A 64 18.61 3.29 -15.99
N ARG A 65 19.55 2.40 -16.32
CA ARG A 65 19.90 2.11 -17.72
C ARG A 65 18.72 1.63 -18.56
N ARG A 66 17.81 0.85 -17.96
CA ARG A 66 16.62 0.31 -18.65
C ARG A 66 15.70 1.36 -19.27
N LEU A 67 15.78 2.62 -18.82
CA LEU A 67 15.03 3.72 -19.43
C LEU A 67 15.46 4.04 -20.87
N PHE A 68 16.65 3.61 -21.26
CA PHE A 68 17.20 3.79 -22.61
C PHE A 68 16.96 2.58 -23.52
N ASP A 69 16.38 1.49 -23.00
CA ASP A 69 16.10 0.27 -23.78
C ASP A 69 14.77 0.38 -24.55
N ASP A 70 13.89 1.29 -24.16
CA ASP A 70 12.62 1.54 -24.81
C ASP A 70 12.74 2.56 -25.95
N THR A 71 11.89 2.45 -26.97
CA THR A 71 11.93 3.35 -28.15
C THR A 71 11.36 4.75 -27.88
N CYS A 72 10.87 4.98 -26.65
CA CYS A 72 10.21 6.21 -26.24
C CYS A 72 11.15 7.10 -25.41
N ASP A 73 11.82 8.04 -26.08
CA ASP A 73 12.73 9.02 -25.48
C ASP A 73 12.11 9.90 -24.37
N SER A 74 10.78 9.94 -24.26
CA SER A 74 10.09 10.84 -23.34
C SER A 74 10.31 10.49 -21.87
N GLN A 75 10.43 9.19 -21.54
CA GLN A 75 10.50 8.73 -20.15
C GLN A 75 11.84 9.05 -19.49
N TRP A 76 12.96 8.76 -20.16
CA TRP A 76 14.29 9.04 -19.60
C TRP A 76 14.54 10.55 -19.50
N ARG A 77 14.07 11.34 -20.47
CA ARG A 77 14.19 12.80 -20.44
C ARG A 77 13.38 13.42 -19.30
N ASP A 78 12.15 12.95 -19.10
CA ASP A 78 11.32 13.38 -17.96
C ASP A 78 11.99 13.05 -16.62
N THR A 79 12.55 11.84 -16.50
CA THR A 79 13.30 11.43 -15.31
C THR A 79 14.52 12.32 -15.05
N VAL A 80 15.29 12.67 -16.08
CA VAL A 80 16.43 13.60 -15.92
C VAL A 80 15.96 14.97 -15.43
N ARG A 81 14.91 15.52 -16.03
CA ARG A 81 14.35 16.83 -15.61
C ARG A 81 13.84 16.80 -14.18
N HIS A 82 13.23 15.67 -13.78
CA HIS A 82 12.77 15.43 -12.42
C HIS A 82 13.92 15.52 -11.41
N GLU A 83 15.04 14.85 -11.69
CA GLU A 83 16.21 14.88 -10.81
C GLU A 83 16.92 16.24 -10.81
N VAL A 84 16.94 16.96 -11.93
CA VAL A 84 17.47 18.33 -12.00
C VAL A 84 16.64 19.30 -11.15
N ALA A 85 15.31 19.13 -11.11
CA ALA A 85 14.45 19.93 -10.24
C ALA A 85 14.77 19.70 -8.75
N HIS A 86 15.10 18.47 -8.34
CA HIS A 86 15.58 18.19 -6.98
C HIS A 86 16.89 18.92 -6.69
N ALA A 87 17.86 18.88 -7.59
CA ALA A 87 19.13 19.58 -7.42
C ALA A 87 18.92 21.10 -7.24
N HIS A 88 17.99 21.70 -7.99
CA HIS A 88 17.68 23.13 -7.87
C HIS A 88 17.06 23.50 -6.52
N VAL A 89 16.10 22.70 -6.05
CA VAL A 89 15.48 22.92 -4.73
C VAL A 89 16.53 22.76 -3.63
N LEU A 90 17.39 21.74 -3.72
CA LEU A 90 18.46 21.53 -2.76
C LEU A 90 19.48 22.67 -2.76
N SER A 91 19.84 23.23 -3.92
CA SER A 91 20.81 24.35 -4.00
C SER A 91 20.26 25.68 -3.50
N THR A 92 18.95 25.89 -3.62
CA THR A 92 18.31 27.17 -3.27
C THR A 92 17.72 27.21 -1.88
N LEU A 93 17.20 26.07 -1.40
CA LEU A 93 16.41 26.00 -0.16
C LEU A 93 16.98 24.99 0.86
N GLY A 94 17.98 24.19 0.48
CA GLY A 94 18.64 23.24 1.38
C GLY A 94 17.89 21.91 1.54
N GLN A 95 18.34 21.10 2.51
CA GLN A 95 17.89 19.70 2.69
C GLN A 95 16.58 19.53 3.47
N ASP A 96 16.09 20.59 4.13
CA ASP A 96 14.92 20.51 5.02
C ASP A 96 13.57 20.67 4.28
N VAL A 97 13.60 20.86 2.95
CA VAL A 97 12.40 20.99 2.13
C VAL A 97 11.74 19.64 1.90
N GLN A 98 10.41 19.61 1.92
CA GLN A 98 9.66 18.40 1.62
C GLN A 98 10.00 17.87 0.21
N PRO A 99 10.35 16.58 0.08
CA PRO A 99 10.48 15.93 -1.22
C PRO A 99 9.17 16.10 -1.99
N HIS A 100 9.26 16.63 -3.21
CA HIS A 100 8.11 16.90 -4.09
C HIS A 100 7.06 17.87 -3.52
N GLY A 101 7.45 18.75 -2.59
CA GLY A 101 6.64 19.86 -2.09
C GLY A 101 6.32 20.92 -3.15
N SER A 102 5.65 22.01 -2.76
CA SER A 102 5.26 23.11 -3.65
C SER A 102 6.43 23.67 -4.47
N GLU A 103 7.57 23.81 -3.83
CA GLU A 103 8.82 24.37 -4.35
C GLU A 103 9.41 23.47 -5.42
N TRP A 104 9.39 22.15 -5.18
CA TRP A 104 9.79 21.16 -6.17
C TRP A 104 8.81 21.08 -7.33
N LYS A 105 7.50 21.10 -7.09
CA LYS A 105 6.48 21.06 -8.16
C LYS A 105 6.65 22.26 -9.10
N GLU A 106 6.98 23.42 -8.55
CA GLU A 106 7.27 24.61 -9.35
C GLU A 106 8.57 24.48 -10.15
N ALA A 107 9.65 24.00 -9.52
CA ALA A 107 10.90 23.70 -10.21
C ALA A 107 10.70 22.66 -11.33
N ALA A 108 9.94 21.59 -11.08
CA ALA A 108 9.64 20.53 -12.04
C ALA A 108 8.90 21.09 -13.28
N ARG A 109 7.89 21.96 -13.09
CA ARG A 109 7.20 22.63 -14.20
C ARG A 109 8.16 23.48 -15.03
N ARG A 110 9.03 24.27 -14.38
CA ARG A 110 10.05 25.08 -15.06
C ARG A 110 11.04 24.22 -15.85
N ALA A 111 11.45 23.08 -15.28
CA ALA A 111 12.29 22.09 -15.95
C ALA A 111 11.61 21.41 -17.15
N GLY A 112 10.28 21.51 -17.27
CA GLY A 112 9.49 20.75 -18.23
C GLY A 112 9.45 19.25 -17.88
N ALA A 113 9.68 18.92 -16.60
CA ALA A 113 9.31 17.63 -16.04
C ALA A 113 7.80 17.64 -15.79
N ASN A 114 7.17 16.48 -15.85
CA ASN A 114 5.81 16.35 -15.37
C ASN A 114 5.81 16.39 -13.82
N PRO A 115 5.26 17.44 -13.18
CA PRO A 115 5.23 17.55 -11.72
C PRO A 115 4.29 16.51 -11.08
N THR A 116 3.50 15.80 -11.89
CA THR A 116 2.65 14.67 -11.47
C THR A 116 3.27 13.31 -11.83
N ALA A 117 4.32 13.26 -12.66
CA ALA A 117 5.04 12.02 -12.95
C ALA A 117 5.84 11.61 -11.72
N ARG A 118 5.42 10.48 -11.15
CA ARG A 118 6.06 9.86 -9.99
C ARG A 118 6.95 8.74 -10.52
N TYR A 119 8.20 9.07 -10.85
CA TYR A 119 9.20 8.06 -11.24
C TYR A 119 10.18 7.70 -10.12
N GLU A 120 9.83 8.07 -8.88
CA GLU A 120 9.84 7.00 -7.88
C GLU A 120 8.74 6.04 -8.32
N ALA A 121 9.11 4.97 -9.04
CA ALA A 121 8.45 3.71 -8.78
C ALA A 121 8.73 3.41 -7.29
N SER A 122 7.92 4.06 -6.44
CA SER A 122 7.80 3.68 -5.06
C SER A 122 7.46 2.21 -5.13
N ASP A 123 8.19 1.45 -4.33
CA ASP A 123 8.10 0.01 -4.16
C ASP A 123 6.67 -0.53 -3.92
N ASP A 124 5.69 0.37 -3.85
CA ASP A 124 4.30 0.09 -3.61
C ASP A 124 3.50 -0.22 -4.89
N LEU A 125 3.84 0.29 -6.09
CA LEU A 125 2.96 0.17 -7.28
C LEU A 125 3.30 -0.96 -8.27
N LEU A 126 4.55 -1.45 -8.32
CA LEU A 126 4.96 -2.47 -9.31
C LEU A 126 4.54 -3.90 -8.95
N ASP A 127 4.18 -4.13 -7.68
CA ASP A 127 3.57 -5.39 -7.20
C ASP A 127 2.18 -5.12 -6.56
N ALA A 128 1.67 -3.89 -6.60
CA ALA A 128 0.36 -3.59 -6.03
C ALA A 128 -0.72 -4.32 -6.80
N ASP A 129 -1.62 -4.97 -6.07
CA ASP A 129 -2.92 -5.34 -6.61
C ASP A 129 -3.88 -4.14 -6.59
N TYR A 130 -3.62 -3.15 -5.72
CA TYR A 130 -4.54 -2.05 -5.44
C TYR A 130 -3.81 -0.72 -5.29
N VAL A 131 -4.51 0.35 -5.65
CA VAL A 131 -4.03 1.71 -5.53
C VAL A 131 -4.95 2.52 -4.63
N LEU A 132 -4.36 3.35 -3.77
CA LEU A 132 -5.04 4.43 -3.05
C LEU A 132 -4.52 5.76 -3.60
N ALA A 133 -5.42 6.59 -4.12
CA ALA A 133 -5.04 7.87 -4.72
C ALA A 133 -5.88 9.03 -4.19
N CYS A 134 -5.34 10.23 -4.31
CA CYS A 134 -6.12 11.45 -4.32
C CYS A 134 -6.64 11.68 -5.75
N PRO A 135 -7.95 11.88 -5.96
CA PRO A 135 -8.50 12.14 -7.30
C PRO A 135 -7.94 13.43 -7.93
N ASP A 136 -7.53 14.40 -7.10
CA ASP A 136 -6.89 15.65 -7.56
C ASP A 136 -5.38 15.49 -7.81
N GLY A 137 -4.84 14.26 -7.73
CA GLY A 137 -3.45 13.95 -8.08
C GLY A 137 -2.41 14.29 -7.02
N CYS A 138 -2.81 14.67 -5.80
CA CYS A 138 -1.89 14.99 -4.70
C CYS A 138 -1.01 13.80 -4.29
N PHE A 139 -1.56 12.59 -4.25
CA PHE A 139 -0.79 11.37 -4.04
C PHE A 139 -1.39 10.12 -4.65
N GLU A 140 -0.54 9.11 -4.86
CA GLU A 140 -0.91 7.74 -5.21
C GLU A 140 -0.01 6.78 -4.42
N ARG A 141 -0.58 5.70 -3.88
CA ARG A 141 0.13 4.67 -3.12
C ARG A 141 -0.41 3.30 -3.49
N GLY A 142 0.47 2.41 -3.90
CA GLY A 142 0.13 1.03 -4.15
C GLY A 142 0.06 0.19 -2.87
N TYR A 143 -0.71 -0.87 -2.92
CA TYR A 143 -0.88 -1.84 -1.84
C TYR A 143 -0.99 -3.24 -2.44
N LEU A 144 -0.21 -4.17 -1.89
CA LEU A 144 -0.30 -5.61 -2.21
C LEU A 144 -1.61 -6.26 -1.71
N GLN A 145 -2.36 -5.58 -0.85
CA GLN A 145 -3.56 -6.13 -0.20
C GLN A 145 -4.63 -5.05 -0.03
N ARG A 146 -5.90 -5.44 -0.07
CA ARG A 146 -7.03 -4.55 0.28
C ARG A 146 -7.01 -4.18 1.77
N THR A 147 -6.17 -3.23 2.14
CA THR A 147 -6.13 -2.65 3.48
C THR A 147 -7.43 -1.88 3.77
N LYS A 148 -7.68 -1.49 5.03
CA LYS A 148 -8.84 -0.64 5.39
C LYS A 148 -8.88 0.65 4.57
N ARG A 149 -7.72 1.17 4.14
CA ARG A 149 -7.62 2.37 3.29
C ARG A 149 -8.12 2.11 1.87
N ILE A 150 -7.72 1.00 1.28
CA ILE A 150 -8.19 0.57 -0.05
C ILE A 150 -9.68 0.23 -0.06
N LYS A 151 -10.20 -0.41 1.00
CA LYS A 151 -11.62 -0.80 1.10
C LYS A 151 -12.56 0.37 1.38
N TYR A 152 -12.07 1.40 2.05
CA TYR A 152 -12.89 2.51 2.55
C TYR A 152 -12.23 3.86 2.26
N PRO A 153 -11.89 4.17 0.99
CA PRO A 153 -11.13 5.37 0.66
C PRO A 153 -11.87 6.66 1.08
N TRP A 154 -13.20 6.69 1.06
CA TRP A 154 -14.03 7.80 1.56
C TRP A 154 -13.83 8.16 3.05
N LYS A 155 -13.30 7.24 3.87
CA LYS A 155 -13.02 7.54 5.29
C LYS A 155 -11.78 8.42 5.47
N TYR A 156 -10.99 8.58 4.41
CA TYR A 156 -9.72 9.27 4.43
C TYR A 156 -9.81 10.50 3.52
N ALA A 157 -9.10 11.55 3.92
CA ALA A 157 -8.97 12.78 3.16
C ALA A 157 -7.51 12.96 2.76
N CYS A 158 -7.29 13.63 1.63
CA CYS A 158 -5.96 14.04 1.24
C CYS A 158 -5.42 15.06 2.25
N ASN A 159 -4.16 14.90 2.67
CA ASN A 159 -3.52 15.86 3.56
C ASN A 159 -3.16 17.19 2.86
N GLU A 160 -3.16 17.21 1.52
CA GLU A 160 -2.83 18.41 0.73
C GLU A 160 -4.07 19.21 0.32
N CYS A 161 -5.09 18.55 -0.24
CA CYS A 161 -6.29 19.22 -0.77
C CYS A 161 -7.58 18.93 0.00
N GLU A 162 -7.53 18.14 1.07
CA GLU A 162 -8.69 17.70 1.87
C GLU A 162 -9.75 16.87 1.13
N THR A 163 -9.60 16.68 -0.18
CA THR A 163 -10.49 15.86 -1.00
C THR A 163 -10.48 14.40 -0.55
N ARG A 164 -11.66 13.77 -0.62
CA ARG A 164 -11.83 12.36 -0.27
C ARG A 164 -11.04 11.47 -1.22
N LEU A 165 -10.31 10.51 -0.66
CA LEU A 165 -9.48 9.61 -1.44
C LEU A 165 -10.33 8.66 -2.28
N VAL A 166 -9.69 8.06 -3.28
CA VAL A 166 -10.23 6.99 -4.13
C VAL A 166 -9.31 5.77 -4.09
N SER A 167 -9.84 4.62 -4.46
CA SER A 167 -9.02 3.41 -4.68
C SER A 167 -9.43 2.67 -5.95
N TYR A 168 -8.49 2.03 -6.64
CA TYR A 168 -8.74 1.24 -7.87
C TYR A 168 -7.77 0.04 -7.93
N ASP A 169 -8.05 -0.95 -8.78
CA ASP A 169 -7.11 -2.05 -9.04
C ASP A 169 -5.89 -1.51 -9.81
N ALA A 170 -4.70 -2.00 -9.47
CA ALA A 170 -3.50 -1.60 -10.18
C ALA A 170 -3.57 -2.07 -11.64
N GLY A 171 -3.37 -1.14 -12.59
CA GLY A 171 -3.50 -1.40 -14.02
C GLY A 171 -4.82 -0.91 -14.64
N ASP A 172 -5.87 -0.70 -13.84
CA ASP A 172 -7.16 -0.17 -14.28
C ASP A 172 -7.42 1.20 -13.64
N CYS A 173 -6.68 2.22 -14.10
CA CYS A 173 -6.90 3.60 -13.66
C CYS A 173 -8.15 4.18 -14.34
N PRO A 174 -9.24 4.48 -13.60
CA PRO A 174 -10.42 5.11 -14.17
C PRO A 174 -10.11 6.54 -14.62
N PHE A 175 -10.61 6.92 -15.81
CA PHE A 175 -10.39 8.25 -16.38
C PHE A 175 -11.12 9.39 -15.64
N ASP A 176 -12.11 9.06 -14.81
CA ASP A 176 -12.91 10.03 -14.04
C ASP A 176 -13.07 9.52 -12.59
N LEU A 177 -12.18 9.99 -11.71
CA LEU A 177 -12.11 9.57 -10.31
C LEU A 177 -13.01 10.47 -9.45
N GLU A 178 -14.20 9.97 -9.13
CA GLU A 178 -15.13 10.60 -8.20
C GLU A 178 -14.58 10.51 -6.76
N PRO A 179 -14.42 11.64 -6.05
CA PRO A 179 -13.90 11.65 -4.69
C PRO A 179 -14.67 10.75 -3.72
N GLY A 180 -13.95 9.91 -2.99
CA GLY A 180 -14.53 8.96 -2.03
C GLY A 180 -14.94 7.61 -2.64
N THR A 181 -14.77 7.41 -3.94
CA THR A 181 -15.22 6.18 -4.59
C THR A 181 -14.15 5.08 -4.55
N CYS A 182 -14.60 3.83 -4.32
CA CYS A 182 -13.79 2.62 -4.44
C CYS A 182 -14.10 1.95 -5.78
N TYR A 183 -13.21 2.11 -6.75
CA TYR A 183 -13.25 1.56 -8.10
C TYR A 183 -12.57 0.19 -8.22
N VAL A 184 -11.97 -0.28 -7.12
CA VAL A 184 -11.50 -1.66 -7.01
C VAL A 184 -12.67 -2.58 -7.32
N ALA A 185 -12.56 -3.36 -8.39
CA ALA A 185 -13.56 -4.33 -8.79
C ALA A 185 -13.92 -5.18 -7.57
N THR A 186 -15.21 -5.21 -7.22
CA THR A 186 -15.74 -6.30 -6.40
C THR A 186 -15.38 -7.56 -7.17
N LEU A 187 -14.61 -8.49 -6.56
CA LEU A 187 -14.21 -9.71 -7.26
C LEU A 187 -15.40 -10.27 -8.03
N PRO A 188 -15.32 -10.40 -9.36
CA PRO A 188 -15.93 -11.56 -9.99
C PRO A 188 -15.33 -12.78 -9.30
N TRP A 189 -16.18 -13.77 -9.04
CA TRP A 189 -15.77 -15.12 -8.68
C TRP A 189 -14.56 -15.54 -9.53
N GLU A 190 -13.51 -16.07 -8.90
CA GLU A 190 -12.63 -17.01 -9.62
C GLU A 190 -13.58 -18.10 -10.15
N THR A 191 -13.79 -18.08 -11.46
CA THR A 191 -14.60 -19.11 -12.10
C THR A 191 -13.73 -20.33 -12.29
N SER A 192 -14.35 -21.50 -12.49
CA SER A 192 -13.65 -22.79 -12.63
C SER A 192 -12.58 -22.85 -13.72
N ASP A 193 -12.47 -21.80 -14.54
CA ASP A 193 -11.56 -21.69 -15.68
C ASP A 193 -10.22 -21.03 -15.34
N ASP A 194 -10.05 -20.40 -14.17
CA ASP A 194 -8.77 -19.84 -13.70
C ASP A 194 -7.81 -20.92 -13.13
N ARG A 195 -8.01 -22.17 -13.55
CA ARG A 195 -7.14 -23.32 -13.22
C ARG A 195 -5.81 -23.21 -13.94
N GLU A 196 -4.84 -22.52 -13.35
CA GLU A 196 -3.45 -22.95 -13.52
C GLU A 196 -3.35 -24.37 -12.94
N THR A 197 -3.19 -25.34 -13.83
CA THR A 197 -3.01 -26.76 -13.48
C THR A 197 -1.82 -26.94 -12.53
N PRO A 198 -2.04 -27.46 -11.30
CA PRO A 198 -0.96 -28.05 -10.53
C PRO A 198 -1.06 -29.57 -10.65
N ASP A 199 0.06 -30.11 -11.10
CA ASP A 199 0.56 -31.46 -10.93
C ASP A 199 -0.25 -32.39 -10.00
N THR A 200 -0.61 -33.53 -10.56
CA THR A 200 -1.27 -34.66 -9.89
C THR A 200 -0.45 -35.16 -8.69
N SER A 201 -1.04 -35.12 -7.47
CA SER A 201 -0.89 -36.11 -6.36
C SER A 201 -0.79 -35.54 -4.94
N GLN A 202 -0.85 -34.22 -4.69
CA GLN A 202 -0.86 -33.70 -3.32
C GLN A 202 -2.24 -33.15 -2.95
N THR A 203 -2.99 -33.88 -2.12
CA THR A 203 -4.17 -33.35 -1.40
C THR A 203 -3.77 -32.07 -0.70
N ALA A 204 -4.43 -30.96 -1.02
CA ALA A 204 -4.14 -29.68 -0.39
C ALA A 204 -4.22 -29.82 1.14
N PRO A 205 -3.23 -29.34 1.91
CA PRO A 205 -3.17 -29.52 3.36
C PRO A 205 -4.26 -28.77 4.11
N TYR A 206 -4.87 -27.73 3.54
CA TYR A 206 -5.90 -26.92 4.21
C TYR A 206 -7.11 -26.72 3.31
N LEU A 207 -8.26 -26.54 3.93
CA LEU A 207 -9.52 -26.27 3.25
C LEU A 207 -10.23 -25.08 3.91
N LEU A 208 -10.76 -24.18 3.08
CA LEU A 208 -11.78 -23.22 3.47
C LEU A 208 -13.08 -23.68 2.81
N ALA A 209 -14.19 -23.74 3.52
CA ALA A 209 -15.40 -24.30 2.94
C ALA A 209 -16.66 -23.79 3.60
N CYS A 210 -17.76 -23.93 2.87
CA CYS A 210 -19.09 -23.70 3.41
C CYS A 210 -19.52 -24.90 4.27
N PRO A 211 -19.91 -24.70 5.55
CA PRO A 211 -20.39 -25.80 6.39
C PRO A 211 -21.73 -26.39 5.89
N ASN A 212 -22.43 -25.72 4.97
CA ASN A 212 -23.63 -26.27 4.31
C ASN A 212 -23.30 -27.10 3.06
N GLY A 213 -22.02 -27.24 2.69
CA GLY A 213 -21.58 -28.06 1.56
C GLY A 213 -21.73 -27.40 0.18
N CYS A 214 -21.95 -26.09 0.12
CA CYS A 214 -22.10 -25.34 -1.14
C CYS A 214 -20.81 -25.33 -1.96
N THR A 215 -19.71 -24.92 -1.33
CA THR A 215 -18.43 -24.72 -2.02
C THR A 215 -17.27 -24.98 -1.07
N GLU A 216 -16.18 -25.51 -1.64
CA GLU A 216 -14.94 -25.79 -0.93
C GLU A 216 -13.75 -25.24 -1.72
N TRP A 217 -12.78 -24.69 -1.01
CA TRP A 217 -11.59 -24.06 -1.56
C TRP A 217 -10.33 -24.68 -0.93
N PRO A 218 -9.54 -25.44 -1.69
CA PRO A 218 -8.29 -26.01 -1.22
C PRO A 218 -7.17 -24.97 -1.16
N TYR A 219 -6.31 -25.05 -0.14
CA TYR A 219 -5.15 -24.19 0.03
C TYR A 219 -3.89 -25.01 0.33
N GLN A 220 -2.80 -24.70 -0.39
CA GLN A 220 -1.48 -25.30 -0.15
C GLN A 220 -0.73 -24.70 1.04
N ARG A 221 -1.13 -23.50 1.47
CA ARG A 221 -0.44 -22.75 2.54
C ARG A 221 -1.44 -22.16 3.52
N ARG A 222 -0.98 -21.93 4.76
CA ARG A 222 -1.78 -21.37 5.86
C ARG A 222 -2.03 -19.87 5.69
N THR A 223 -2.94 -19.51 4.79
CA THR A 223 -3.31 -18.12 4.47
C THR A 223 -4.17 -17.49 5.58
N LYS A 224 -4.39 -16.16 5.50
CA LYS A 224 -5.26 -15.44 6.44
C LYS A 224 -6.71 -15.96 6.44
N ARG A 225 -7.20 -16.43 5.28
CA ARG A 225 -8.52 -17.03 5.12
C ARG A 225 -8.67 -18.31 5.94
N ILE A 226 -7.66 -19.18 5.86
CA ILE A 226 -7.59 -20.39 6.70
C ILE A 226 -7.50 -20.06 8.19
N LYS A 227 -6.80 -18.99 8.58
CA LYS A 227 -6.66 -18.60 10.00
C LYS A 227 -7.88 -17.88 10.59
N ASN A 228 -8.72 -17.26 9.76
CA ASN A 228 -9.83 -16.41 10.21
C ASN A 228 -11.10 -16.67 9.38
N PRO A 229 -11.61 -17.90 9.30
CA PRO A 229 -12.75 -18.25 8.46
C PRO A 229 -14.03 -17.48 8.81
N TRP A 230 -14.17 -17.03 10.06
CA TRP A 230 -15.27 -16.16 10.53
C TRP A 230 -15.34 -14.76 9.87
N GLN A 231 -14.32 -14.35 9.11
CA GLN A 231 -14.34 -13.10 8.36
C GLN A 231 -14.94 -13.23 6.96
N TYR A 232 -15.38 -14.43 6.58
CA TYR A 232 -15.79 -14.78 5.23
C TYR A 232 -17.13 -15.52 5.25
N THR A 233 -17.97 -15.26 4.26
CA THR A 233 -19.28 -15.90 4.07
C THR A 233 -19.30 -16.68 2.76
N CYS A 234 -20.07 -17.76 2.75
CA CYS A 234 -20.35 -18.52 1.54
C CYS A 234 -21.20 -17.68 0.59
N PRO A 235 -20.87 -17.62 -0.69
CA PRO A 235 -21.66 -16.82 -1.64
C PRO A 235 -22.98 -17.41 -2.07
N GLU A 236 -23.14 -18.71 -1.92
CA GLU A 236 -24.36 -19.39 -2.32
C GLU A 236 -25.43 -19.31 -1.24
N CYS A 237 -25.03 -19.19 0.03
CA CYS A 237 -25.95 -19.29 1.16
C CYS A 237 -25.67 -18.31 2.32
N ASP A 238 -24.78 -17.34 2.13
CA ASP A 238 -24.34 -16.31 3.09
C ASP A 238 -23.83 -16.82 4.45
N THR A 239 -23.68 -18.13 4.61
CA THR A 239 -23.27 -18.75 5.87
C THR A 239 -21.78 -18.54 6.09
N THR A 240 -21.40 -18.16 7.31
CA THR A 240 -20.01 -17.97 7.71
C THR A 240 -19.18 -19.23 7.44
N LEU A 241 -18.04 -19.06 6.77
CA LEU A 241 -17.19 -20.17 6.34
C LEU A 241 -16.50 -20.85 7.53
N VAL A 242 -16.02 -22.07 7.28
CA VAL A 242 -15.16 -22.84 8.19
C VAL A 242 -13.82 -23.09 7.53
N SER A 243 -12.77 -23.25 8.33
CA SER A 243 -11.51 -23.83 7.86
C SER A 243 -11.19 -25.12 8.59
N CYS A 244 -10.57 -26.07 7.89
CA CYS A 244 -10.18 -27.38 8.41
C CYS A 244 -8.98 -27.93 7.64
N ASP A 245 -8.40 -29.03 8.09
CA ASP A 245 -7.35 -29.70 7.31
C ASP A 245 -7.96 -30.30 6.05
N GLY A 246 -7.19 -30.38 4.95
CA GLY A 246 -7.74 -30.80 3.66
C GLY A 246 -8.14 -32.27 3.55
N ARG A 247 -8.11 -33.01 4.66
CA ARG A 247 -8.67 -34.36 4.80
C ARG A 247 -9.99 -34.39 5.57
N ASP A 248 -10.38 -33.26 6.16
CA ASP A 248 -11.58 -33.16 6.98
C ASP A 248 -12.84 -32.93 6.13
N THR A 249 -14.00 -33.11 6.78
CA THR A 249 -15.31 -32.85 6.17
C THR A 249 -15.87 -31.54 6.72
N PRO A 250 -15.92 -30.45 5.92
CA PRO A 250 -16.32 -29.12 6.39
C PRO A 250 -17.70 -29.04 7.01
N THR A 251 -18.63 -29.88 6.54
CA THR A 251 -20.01 -29.91 6.98
C THR A 251 -20.20 -30.43 8.41
N ARG A 252 -19.11 -30.84 9.08
CA ARG A 252 -19.11 -31.28 10.49
C ARG A 252 -18.77 -30.17 11.47
N PHE A 253 -18.43 -28.97 10.98
CA PHE A 253 -17.94 -27.88 11.81
C PHE A 253 -18.94 -26.74 11.90
N ASP A 254 -18.98 -26.07 13.05
CA ASP A 254 -19.85 -24.92 13.27
C ASP A 254 -19.40 -23.73 12.40
N PRO A 255 -20.34 -22.95 11.81
CA PRO A 255 -20.01 -21.76 11.03
C PRO A 255 -19.04 -20.81 11.75
N GLY A 256 -18.02 -20.32 11.04
CA GLY A 256 -17.00 -19.42 11.59
C GLY A 256 -15.90 -20.10 12.40
N SER A 257 -15.85 -21.43 12.48
CA SER A 257 -14.81 -22.15 13.20
C SER A 257 -13.55 -22.43 12.38
N CYS A 258 -12.41 -22.49 13.06
CA CYS A 258 -11.11 -22.89 12.50
C CYS A 258 -10.66 -24.20 13.16
N ASN A 259 -10.66 -25.29 12.38
CA ASN A 259 -10.49 -26.68 12.83
C ASN A 259 -9.25 -27.33 12.18
N VAL A 260 -8.25 -26.53 11.89
CA VAL A 260 -6.95 -26.99 11.39
C VAL A 260 -6.16 -27.48 12.60
N GLU A 261 -5.76 -28.76 12.64
CA GLU A 261 -5.13 -29.44 13.79
C GLU A 261 -3.80 -28.77 14.20
N SER A 262 -3.10 -28.15 13.24
CA SER A 262 -1.88 -27.35 13.48
C SER A 262 -2.12 -25.94 14.06
N ILE A 263 -3.38 -25.57 14.28
CA ILE A 263 -3.80 -24.34 14.95
C ILE A 263 -4.34 -24.75 16.32
N PRO A 264 -3.53 -24.67 17.40
CA PRO A 264 -4.08 -24.86 18.72
C PRO A 264 -5.17 -23.81 18.91
N TRP A 265 -6.39 -24.27 19.15
CA TRP A 265 -7.49 -23.43 19.59
C TRP A 265 -7.06 -22.81 20.92
N SER A 266 -6.49 -21.63 20.88
CA SER A 266 -6.35 -20.84 22.10
C SER A 266 -7.73 -20.27 22.34
N GLU A 267 -8.41 -20.79 23.36
CA GLU A 267 -9.65 -20.21 23.86
C GLU A 267 -9.51 -18.69 23.91
N PRO A 268 -10.56 -17.94 23.52
CA PRO A 268 -10.52 -16.49 23.62
C PRO A 268 -10.06 -16.10 25.02
N ARG A 269 -9.04 -15.27 25.12
CA ARG A 269 -8.52 -14.78 26.41
C ARG A 269 -9.08 -13.40 26.73
N ILE A 270 -9.50 -12.67 25.69
CA ILE A 270 -9.94 -11.28 25.77
C ILE A 270 -11.20 -11.12 24.93
N ILE A 271 -12.19 -10.45 25.48
CA ILE A 271 -13.41 -10.06 24.80
C ILE A 271 -13.34 -8.57 24.49
N HIS A 272 -13.74 -8.17 23.29
CA HIS A 272 -14.06 -6.80 22.93
C HIS A 272 -15.56 -6.73 22.64
N ALA A 273 -16.29 -5.86 23.31
CA ALA A 273 -17.74 -5.82 23.24
C ALA A 273 -18.30 -4.40 23.24
N CYS A 274 -19.55 -4.29 22.83
CA CYS A 274 -20.38 -3.13 23.13
C CYS A 274 -20.92 -3.26 24.57
N PRO A 275 -20.79 -2.23 25.43
CA PRO A 275 -21.36 -2.27 26.77
C PRO A 275 -22.90 -2.39 26.76
N ASP A 276 -23.55 -1.90 25.69
CA ASP A 276 -25.00 -1.99 25.50
C ASP A 276 -25.45 -3.32 24.86
N GLY A 277 -24.53 -4.27 24.66
CA GLY A 277 -24.85 -5.62 24.19
C GLY A 277 -25.03 -5.79 22.68
N CYS A 278 -24.75 -4.77 21.87
CA CYS A 278 -24.89 -4.85 20.40
C CYS A 278 -23.97 -5.92 19.75
N PHE A 279 -22.80 -6.19 20.34
CA PHE A 279 -21.90 -7.24 19.89
C PHE A 279 -20.90 -7.67 20.97
N SER A 280 -20.31 -8.86 20.80
CA SER A 280 -19.22 -9.39 21.63
C SER A 280 -18.29 -10.26 20.78
N LEU A 281 -16.99 -9.98 20.78
CA LEU A 281 -15.98 -10.67 19.97
C LEU A 281 -14.81 -11.14 20.81
N GLY A 282 -14.45 -12.42 20.69
CA GLY A 282 -13.34 -13.03 21.40
C GLY A 282 -12.01 -13.01 20.64
N TYR A 283 -10.92 -12.74 21.35
CA TYR A 283 -9.56 -12.69 20.84
C TYR A 283 -8.62 -13.53 21.72
N ALA A 284 -7.72 -14.27 21.08
CA ALA A 284 -6.69 -15.05 21.77
C ALA A 284 -5.57 -14.17 22.36
N GLN A 285 -5.33 -12.99 21.78
CA GLN A 285 -4.28 -12.04 22.16
C GLN A 285 -4.77 -10.60 21.95
N HIS A 286 -4.15 -9.63 22.62
CA HIS A 286 -4.51 -8.23 22.46
C HIS A 286 -4.29 -7.71 21.03
N CYS A 287 -5.29 -7.03 20.49
CA CYS A 287 -5.21 -6.14 19.33
C CYS A 287 -5.43 -4.67 19.74
N GLU A 288 -5.33 -3.75 18.79
CA GLU A 288 -5.52 -2.31 19.03
C GLU A 288 -6.90 -2.02 19.65
N GLU A 289 -7.94 -2.69 19.14
CA GLU A 289 -9.32 -2.59 19.62
C GLU A 289 -9.46 -3.01 21.09
N THR A 290 -8.75 -4.07 21.51
CA THR A 290 -8.79 -4.54 22.91
C THR A 290 -7.89 -3.74 23.87
N ARG A 291 -6.83 -3.08 23.38
CA ARG A 291 -5.93 -2.25 24.19
C ARG A 291 -6.46 -0.83 24.39
N HIS A 292 -7.22 -0.33 23.42
CA HIS A 292 -7.71 1.04 23.41
C HIS A 292 -9.21 1.13 23.08
N PRO A 293 -10.08 0.44 23.86
CA PRO A 293 -11.52 0.42 23.59
C PRO A 293 -12.19 1.81 23.65
N ASN A 294 -11.56 2.79 24.30
CA ASN A 294 -11.96 4.21 24.28
C ASN A 294 -11.86 4.87 22.89
N ARG A 295 -11.06 4.34 21.97
CA ARG A 295 -10.89 4.85 20.60
C ARG A 295 -11.94 4.30 19.63
N TYR A 296 -12.67 3.25 20.01
CA TYR A 296 -13.62 2.56 19.15
C TYR A 296 -15.05 2.76 19.66
N ARG A 297 -16.00 2.80 18.72
CA ARG A 297 -17.43 2.97 18.98
C ARG A 297 -18.20 1.84 18.32
N CYS A 298 -19.26 1.40 18.97
CA CYS A 298 -20.20 0.46 18.39
C CYS A 298 -20.87 1.09 17.15
N GLY A 299 -20.99 0.32 16.06
CA GLY A 299 -21.64 0.79 14.83
C GLY A 299 -23.14 1.05 15.02
N ASP A 300 -23.80 0.34 15.95
CA ASP A 300 -25.25 0.39 16.13
C ASP A 300 -25.69 1.46 17.13
N CYS A 301 -25.07 1.51 18.30
CA CYS A 301 -25.45 2.45 19.36
C CYS A 301 -24.47 3.63 19.52
N ASN A 302 -23.35 3.65 18.79
CA ASN A 302 -22.30 4.69 18.86
C ASN A 302 -21.61 4.84 20.24
N THR A 303 -21.94 3.98 21.21
CA THR A 303 -21.31 3.92 22.52
C THR A 303 -19.87 3.44 22.39
N ARG A 304 -18.97 3.96 23.24
CA ARG A 304 -17.58 3.50 23.26
C ARG A 304 -17.52 2.05 23.70
N THR A 305 -16.73 1.26 22.98
CA THR A 305 -16.58 -0.17 23.24
C THR A 305 -15.85 -0.43 24.55
N VAL A 306 -15.85 -1.67 25.01
CA VAL A 306 -15.15 -2.14 26.21
C VAL A 306 -14.34 -3.40 25.88
N SER A 307 -13.33 -3.71 26.69
CA SER A 307 -12.62 -4.98 26.62
C SER A 307 -12.43 -5.60 28.00
N TYR A 308 -12.55 -6.92 28.13
CA TYR A 308 -12.41 -7.65 29.41
C TYR A 308 -11.90 -9.08 29.20
N PRO A 309 -11.31 -9.76 30.20
CA PRO A 309 -10.87 -11.14 30.06
C PRO A 309 -12.05 -12.07 29.77
N ALA A 310 -11.84 -13.07 28.92
CA ALA A 310 -12.88 -14.06 28.66
C ALA A 310 -13.29 -14.80 29.94
N GLY A 311 -14.60 -14.98 30.13
CA GLY A 311 -15.16 -15.54 31.35
C GLY A 311 -15.23 -14.58 32.55
N GLN A 312 -14.75 -13.34 32.41
CA GLN A 312 -14.77 -12.31 33.47
C GLN A 312 -15.51 -11.06 33.02
N GLN A 313 -16.73 -11.20 32.52
CA GLN A 313 -17.55 -10.05 32.15
C GLN A 313 -17.90 -9.23 33.41
N PRO A 314 -17.50 -7.95 33.48
CA PRO A 314 -17.92 -7.07 34.57
C PRO A 314 -19.45 -6.87 34.56
N SER A 315 -20.04 -6.78 35.76
CA SER A 315 -21.47 -6.52 35.92
C SER A 315 -21.89 -5.10 35.51
N ASP A 316 -20.94 -4.17 35.47
CA ASP A 316 -21.14 -2.80 35.00
C ASP A 316 -20.02 -2.42 34.02
N LEU A 317 -20.39 -2.26 32.75
CA LEU A 317 -19.48 -2.00 31.64
C LEU A 317 -19.44 -0.51 31.37
N ALA A 318 -18.46 0.19 31.97
CA ALA A 318 -18.23 1.60 31.72
C ALA A 318 -17.68 1.82 30.29
N PRO A 319 -18.38 2.57 29.42
CA PRO A 319 -17.98 2.75 28.02
C PRO A 319 -16.55 3.27 27.84
N GLY A 320 -15.77 2.63 26.97
CA GLY A 320 -14.38 3.00 26.70
C GLY A 320 -13.36 2.40 27.67
N THR A 321 -13.79 1.55 28.60
CA THR A 321 -12.91 0.96 29.62
C THR A 321 -12.24 -0.31 29.12
N ASN A 322 -10.95 -0.42 29.40
CA ASN A 322 -10.18 -1.66 29.27
C ASN A 322 -10.08 -2.32 30.65
N TYR A 323 -10.66 -3.50 30.81
CA TYR A 323 -10.63 -4.31 32.04
C TYR A 323 -9.61 -5.44 31.96
N THR A 324 -8.73 -5.42 30.95
CA THR A 324 -7.67 -6.43 30.75
C THR A 324 -6.29 -5.97 31.23
N ASP A 325 -6.19 -4.75 31.76
CA ASP A 325 -5.01 -4.21 32.44
C ASP A 325 -4.97 -4.62 33.92
#